data_AF-F6HII0-F1
#
_entry.id   AF-F6HII0-F1
#
_cell.length_a   1.000
_cell.length_b   1.000
_cell.length_c   1.000
_cell.angle_alpha   90.00
_cell.angle_beta   90.00
_cell.angle_gamma   90.00
#
_symmetry.space_group_name_H-M   'P 1'
#
loop_
_entity.id
_entity.type
_entity.pdbx_description
1 polymer ?
#
loop_
_entity_poly.entity_id
_entity_poly.type
_entity_poly.pdbx_seq_one_letter_code
_entity_poly.pdbx_strand_id
1 'polypeptide(L)'
;MASQPPVTAGATGTAAASIQDIFDSSLNLEETHFNDGFTEGYNAGLISGKEEAKQVGLKFGFQVGEELGFYRGCVDVWNSAIEVDSTRFSSRVQKSIKQMEELLQKYPYFDPDDESAQEIMDNLRLKFRAICATLSVKLEYNGFLKSSSEAKDIEF
;
A
#
# COMPACT_ATOMS: atom_id res chain seq x y z
N MET A 1 -50.35 50.97 55.90
CA MET A 1 -48.98 51.54 55.89
C MET A 1 -48.14 50.61 55.02
N ALA A 2 -48.20 50.72 53.70
CA ALA A 2 -47.52 51.71 52.87
C ALA A 2 -45.98 51.59 52.98
N SER A 3 -45.40 50.79 52.08
CA SER A 3 -44.06 50.99 51.52
C SER A 3 -43.99 50.28 50.17
N GLN A 4 -44.08 51.06 49.10
CA GLN A 4 -43.77 50.66 47.73
C GLN A 4 -42.25 50.47 47.58
N PRO A 5 -41.77 49.55 46.73
CA PRO A 5 -40.49 49.70 46.06
C PRO A 5 -40.64 50.50 44.75
N PRO A 6 -39.57 51.17 44.28
CA PRO A 6 -39.65 52.28 43.35
C PRO A 6 -39.82 51.87 41.88
N VAL A 7 -40.38 52.81 41.13
CA VAL A 7 -40.65 52.80 39.70
C VAL A 7 -39.41 53.28 38.93
N THR A 8 -39.10 52.56 37.85
CA THR A 8 -38.34 52.94 36.63
C THR A 8 -36.92 53.52 36.76
N ALA A 9 -35.97 52.92 36.03
CA ALA A 9 -35.27 53.57 34.91
C ALA A 9 -34.08 52.69 34.47
N GLY A 10 -33.85 52.60 33.16
CA GLY A 10 -32.58 52.09 32.63
C GLY A 10 -32.68 51.10 31.47
N ALA A 11 -33.55 51.39 30.50
CA ALA A 11 -33.44 50.80 29.16
C ALA A 11 -32.22 51.39 28.43
N THR A 12 -31.00 50.97 28.77
CA THR A 12 -29.79 51.37 28.05
C THR A 12 -28.71 50.28 28.19
N GLY A 13 -28.78 49.25 27.34
CA GLY A 13 -27.74 48.22 27.33
C GLY A 13 -27.82 47.15 26.25
N THR A 14 -28.70 47.25 25.25
CA THR A 14 -29.02 46.12 24.35
C THR A 14 -28.64 46.35 22.89
N ALA A 15 -28.27 47.56 22.48
CA ALA A 15 -27.94 47.84 21.07
C ALA A 15 -26.49 47.47 20.69
N ALA A 16 -25.52 47.72 21.58
CA ALA A 16 -24.10 47.45 21.29
C ALA A 16 -23.78 45.95 21.24
N ALA A 17 -24.35 45.15 22.14
CA ALA A 17 -24.21 43.69 22.12
C ALA A 17 -24.85 43.08 20.86
N SER A 18 -26.01 43.57 20.43
CA SER A 18 -26.67 43.09 19.21
C SER A 18 -25.97 43.49 17.91
N ILE A 19 -25.25 44.61 17.88
CA ILE A 19 -24.45 45.01 16.69
C ILE A 19 -23.16 44.18 16.59
N GLN A 20 -22.54 43.86 17.71
CA GLN A 20 -21.39 42.95 17.78
C GLN A 20 -21.76 41.56 17.21
N ASP A 21 -22.86 40.95 17.70
CA ASP A 21 -23.34 39.65 17.22
C ASP A 21 -23.64 39.61 15.70
N ILE A 22 -24.06 40.72 15.10
CA ILE A 22 -24.42 40.78 13.67
C ILE A 22 -23.19 40.80 12.76
N PHE A 23 -22.10 41.47 13.16
CA PHE A 23 -20.88 41.57 12.36
C PHE A 23 -19.79 40.55 12.73
N ASP A 24 -19.90 39.89 13.89
CA ASP A 24 -18.94 38.87 14.32
C ASP A 24 -18.78 37.73 13.31
N SER A 25 -19.86 37.32 12.63
CA SER A 25 -19.79 36.33 11.55
C SER A 25 -19.00 36.82 10.33
N SER A 26 -19.05 38.12 10.02
CA SER A 26 -18.29 38.72 8.91
C SER A 26 -16.83 38.96 9.29
N LEU A 27 -16.54 39.25 10.56
CA LEU A 27 -15.18 39.45 11.06
C LEU A 27 -14.42 38.13 11.19
N ASN A 28 -15.10 37.05 11.60
CA ASN A 28 -14.53 35.72 11.76
C ASN A 28 -14.71 34.84 10.50
N LEU A 29 -15.14 35.42 9.38
CA LEU A 29 -15.47 34.67 8.15
C LEU A 29 -14.26 33.92 7.60
N GLU A 30 -13.08 34.57 7.61
CA GLU A 30 -11.82 33.97 7.17
C GLU A 30 -11.45 32.76 8.03
N GLU A 31 -11.46 32.92 9.35
CA GLU A 31 -11.12 31.85 10.30
C GLU A 31 -12.11 30.68 10.20
N THR A 32 -13.41 30.99 10.05
CA THR A 32 -14.46 29.99 9.87
C THR A 32 -14.23 29.18 8.60
N HIS A 33 -14.03 29.83 7.45
CA HIS A 33 -13.80 29.11 6.20
C HIS A 33 -12.45 28.39 6.15
N PHE A 34 -11.42 28.92 6.82
CA PHE A 34 -10.15 28.21 6.97
C PHE A 34 -10.35 26.91 7.75
N ASN A 35 -11.04 26.97 8.89
CA ASN A 35 -11.30 25.80 9.72
C ASN A 35 -12.24 24.80 9.03
N ASP A 36 -13.26 25.28 8.32
CA ASP A 36 -14.17 24.45 7.52
C ASP A 36 -13.40 23.75 6.39
N GLY A 37 -12.58 24.49 5.65
CA GLY A 37 -11.76 23.95 4.57
C GLY A 37 -10.71 22.94 5.06
N PHE A 38 -10.08 23.21 6.20
CA PHE A 38 -9.18 22.26 6.85
C PHE A 38 -9.91 20.98 7.28
N THR A 39 -11.05 21.12 7.95
CA THR A 39 -11.85 19.99 8.44
C THR A 39 -12.35 19.13 7.28
N GLU A 40 -12.89 19.77 6.23
CA GLU A 40 -13.34 19.10 5.02
C GLU A 40 -12.18 18.38 4.32
N GLY A 41 -11.07 19.08 4.08
CA GLY A 41 -9.89 18.50 3.44
C GLY A 41 -9.28 17.34 4.23
N TYR A 42 -9.24 17.45 5.56
CA TYR A 42 -8.75 16.38 6.43
C TYR A 42 -9.66 15.14 6.36
N ASN A 43 -10.97 15.32 6.47
CA ASN A 43 -11.93 14.22 6.38
C ASN A 43 -11.91 13.55 5.00
N ALA A 44 -11.89 14.34 3.93
CA ALA A 44 -11.76 13.84 2.57
C ALA A 44 -10.46 13.06 2.38
N GLY A 45 -9.33 13.60 2.88
CA GLY A 45 -8.02 12.97 2.83
C GLY A 45 -7.94 11.64 3.58
N LEU A 46 -8.61 11.52 4.73
CA LEU A 46 -8.69 10.24 5.45
C LEU A 46 -9.44 9.17 4.65
N ILE A 47 -10.55 9.54 4.01
CA ILE A 47 -11.35 8.61 3.22
C ILE A 47 -10.59 8.19 1.97
N SER A 48 -10.07 9.16 1.20
CA SER A 48 -9.34 8.88 -0.04
C SER A 48 -8.05 8.12 0.22
N GLY A 49 -7.29 8.52 1.25
CA GLY A 49 -6.04 7.87 1.62
C GLY A 49 -6.23 6.42 2.03
N LYS A 50 -7.31 6.10 2.73
CA LYS A 50 -7.64 4.71 3.09
C LYS A 50 -7.94 3.85 1.86
N GLU A 51 -8.73 4.35 0.92
CA GLU A 51 -9.06 3.60 -0.30
C GLU A 51 -7.83 3.45 -1.19
N GLU A 52 -7.04 4.50 -1.36
CA GLU A 52 -5.80 4.46 -2.13
C GLU A 52 -4.80 3.46 -1.52
N ALA A 53 -4.56 3.51 -0.22
CA ALA A 53 -3.65 2.60 0.47
C ALA A 53 -4.09 1.13 0.30
N LYS A 54 -5.39 0.85 0.36
CA LYS A 54 -5.94 -0.49 0.12
C LYS A 54 -5.67 -0.96 -1.30
N GLN A 55 -5.94 -0.12 -2.30
CA GLN A 55 -5.74 -0.45 -3.71
C GLN A 55 -4.25 -0.69 -4.02
N VAL A 56 -3.37 0.19 -3.54
CA VAL A 56 -1.93 0.08 -3.72
C VAL A 56 -1.40 -1.17 -3.03
N GLY A 57 -1.78 -1.41 -1.78
CA GLY A 57 -1.37 -2.59 -1.02
C GLY A 57 -1.80 -3.90 -1.68
N LEU A 58 -3.04 -3.97 -2.17
CA LEU A 58 -3.54 -5.16 -2.88
C LEU A 58 -2.76 -5.41 -4.18
N LYS A 59 -2.55 -4.37 -4.98
CA LYS A 59 -1.83 -4.47 -6.25
C LYS A 59 -0.38 -4.89 -6.03
N PHE A 60 0.32 -4.24 -5.11
CA PHE A 60 1.72 -4.54 -4.82
C PHE A 60 1.88 -5.93 -4.19
N GLY A 61 1.04 -6.26 -3.20
CA GLY A 61 1.04 -7.56 -2.56
C GLY A 61 0.80 -8.70 -3.56
N PHE A 62 -0.11 -8.52 -4.51
CA PHE A 62 -0.33 -9.50 -5.58
C PHE A 62 0.89 -9.68 -6.47
N GLN A 63 1.54 -8.58 -6.90
CA GLN A 63 2.74 -8.65 -7.75
C GLN A 63 3.89 -9.40 -7.08
N VAL A 64 4.13 -9.12 -5.80
CA VAL A 64 5.16 -9.79 -5.00
C VAL A 64 4.81 -11.25 -4.79
N GLY A 65 3.56 -11.53 -4.41
CA GLY A 65 3.08 -12.90 -4.18
C GLY A 65 3.12 -13.76 -5.45
N GLU A 66 2.79 -13.19 -6.60
CA GLU A 66 2.90 -13.86 -7.91
C GLU A 66 4.36 -14.24 -8.22
N GLU A 67 5.30 -13.31 -8.03
CA GLU A 67 6.72 -13.55 -8.31
C GLU A 67 7.29 -14.64 -7.37
N LEU A 68 6.98 -14.56 -6.08
CA LEU A 68 7.37 -15.57 -5.09
C LEU A 68 6.76 -16.94 -5.40
N GLY A 69 5.47 -16.98 -5.75
CA GLY A 69 4.76 -18.21 -6.11
C GLY A 69 5.34 -18.87 -7.36
N PHE A 70 5.70 -18.07 -8.38
CA PHE A 70 6.38 -18.55 -9.57
C PHE A 70 7.72 -19.20 -9.23
N TYR A 71 8.56 -18.51 -8.44
CA TYR A 71 9.84 -19.04 -7.99
C TYR A 71 9.70 -20.32 -7.17
N ARG A 72 8.71 -20.37 -6.27
CA ARG A 72 8.42 -21.57 -5.50
C ARG A 72 8.04 -22.74 -6.39
N GLY A 73 7.15 -22.53 -7.36
CA GLY A 73 6.78 -23.56 -8.33
C GLY A 73 7.97 -24.09 -9.14
N CYS A 74 8.88 -23.23 -9.58
CA CYS A 74 10.12 -23.67 -10.25
C CYS A 74 10.98 -24.55 -9.35
N VAL A 75 11.21 -24.13 -8.10
CA VAL A 75 12.00 -24.89 -7.12
C VAL A 75 11.37 -26.26 -6.86
N ASP A 76 10.05 -26.31 -6.64
CA ASP A 76 9.33 -27.56 -6.35
C ASP A 76 9.43 -28.55 -7.56
N VAL A 77 9.29 -28.04 -8.79
CA VAL A 77 9.45 -28.86 -10.02
C VAL A 77 10.89 -29.36 -10.16
N TRP A 78 11.89 -28.50 -9.95
CA TRP A 78 13.30 -28.90 -10.05
C TRP A 78 13.68 -29.91 -8.96
N ASN A 79 13.21 -29.73 -7.73
CA ASN A 79 13.42 -30.68 -6.64
C ASN A 79 12.76 -32.03 -6.96
N SER A 80 11.53 -32.03 -7.46
CA SER A 80 10.85 -33.26 -7.90
C SER A 80 11.65 -34.00 -8.99
N ALA A 81 12.25 -33.27 -9.93
CA ALA A 81 13.10 -33.87 -10.96
C ALA A 81 14.38 -34.49 -10.39
N ILE A 82 14.98 -33.88 -9.36
CA ILE A 82 16.15 -34.41 -8.64
C ILE A 82 15.78 -35.68 -7.86
N GLU A 83 14.61 -35.72 -7.23
CA GLU A 83 14.13 -36.89 -6.50
C GLU A 83 13.92 -38.10 -7.41
N VAL A 84 13.40 -37.87 -8.62
CA VAL A 84 13.21 -38.92 -9.63
C VAL A 84 14.56 -39.42 -10.18
N ASP A 85 15.50 -38.50 -10.44
CA ASP A 85 16.83 -38.83 -10.92
C ASP A 85 17.86 -37.81 -10.44
N SER A 86 18.65 -38.23 -9.45
CA SER A 86 19.64 -37.40 -8.76
C SER A 86 20.82 -36.99 -9.64
N THR A 87 20.95 -37.57 -10.83
CA THR A 87 22.00 -37.24 -11.81
C THR A 87 21.54 -36.25 -12.87
N ARG A 88 20.25 -35.87 -12.89
CA ARG A 88 19.68 -34.93 -13.88
C ARG A 88 20.36 -33.58 -13.91
N PHE A 89 20.70 -33.07 -12.73
CA PHE A 89 21.35 -31.77 -12.57
C PHE A 89 22.71 -31.94 -11.94
N SER A 90 23.68 -31.13 -12.38
CA SER A 90 24.99 -31.08 -11.74
C SER A 90 24.88 -30.67 -10.27
N SER A 91 25.85 -31.09 -9.44
CA SER A 91 25.93 -30.70 -8.03
C SER A 91 25.89 -29.18 -7.81
N ARG A 92 26.46 -28.41 -8.76
CA ARG A 92 26.41 -26.94 -8.77
C ARG A 92 24.98 -26.44 -8.87
N VAL A 93 24.19 -26.97 -9.79
CA VAL A 93 22.79 -26.57 -10.00
C VAL A 93 21.93 -26.96 -8.81
N GLN A 94 22.07 -28.19 -8.30
CA GLN A 94 21.35 -28.64 -7.11
C GLN A 94 21.61 -27.73 -5.90
N LYS A 95 22.87 -27.32 -5.71
CA LYS A 95 23.23 -26.34 -4.66
C LYS A 95 22.59 -24.97 -4.89
N SER A 96 22.54 -24.48 -6.13
CA SER A 96 21.88 -23.22 -6.46
C SER A 96 20.37 -23.27 -6.22
N ILE A 97 19.70 -24.37 -6.57
CA ILE A 97 18.27 -24.59 -6.30
C ILE A 97 18.00 -24.56 -4.79
N LYS A 98 18.79 -25.29 -4.00
CA LYS A 98 18.66 -25.30 -2.53
C LYS A 98 18.84 -23.89 -1.93
N GLN A 99 19.82 -23.12 -2.40
CA GLN A 99 19.99 -21.73 -1.95
C GLN A 99 18.81 -20.83 -2.33
N MET A 100 18.17 -21.08 -3.46
CA MET A 100 16.97 -20.34 -3.87
C MET A 100 15.78 -20.70 -2.98
N GLU A 101 15.64 -21.98 -2.61
CA GLU A 101 14.65 -22.46 -1.64
C GLU A 101 14.85 -21.81 -0.26
N GLU A 102 16.08 -21.74 0.23
CA GLU A 102 16.43 -21.09 1.50
C GLU A 102 16.05 -19.59 1.51
N LEU A 103 16.18 -18.89 0.37
CA LEU A 103 15.73 -17.49 0.27
C LEU A 103 14.20 -17.38 0.29
N LEU A 104 13.49 -18.27 -0.40
CA LEU A 104 12.03 -18.30 -0.38
C LEU A 104 11.47 -18.57 1.02
N GLN A 105 12.17 -19.37 1.83
CA GLN A 105 11.79 -19.65 3.22
C GLN A 105 12.08 -18.47 4.16
N LYS A 106 13.11 -17.67 3.87
CA LYS A 106 13.50 -16.50 4.69
C LYS A 106 12.70 -15.25 4.36
N TYR A 107 11.97 -15.21 3.25
CA TYR A 107 11.22 -14.05 2.85
C TYR A 107 10.17 -13.66 3.92
N PRO A 108 10.09 -12.39 4.35
CA PRO A 108 9.19 -11.95 5.42
C PRO A 108 7.74 -11.78 4.93
N TYR A 109 7.00 -12.88 4.80
CA TYR A 109 5.62 -12.87 4.27
C TYR A 109 4.61 -12.04 5.05
N PHE A 110 4.85 -11.86 6.36
CA PHE A 110 3.92 -11.19 7.28
C PHE A 110 4.46 -9.86 7.83
N ASP A 111 5.63 -9.43 7.36
CA ASP A 111 6.27 -8.18 7.75
C ASP A 111 6.66 -7.39 6.49
N PRO A 112 5.72 -6.59 5.94
CA PRO A 112 5.95 -5.85 4.70
C PRO A 112 6.96 -4.70 4.86
N ASP A 113 7.26 -4.28 6.09
CA ASP A 113 8.19 -3.20 6.41
C ASP A 113 9.61 -3.72 6.68
N ASP A 114 9.83 -5.04 6.60
CA ASP A 114 11.15 -5.64 6.78
C ASP A 114 12.12 -5.21 5.66
N GLU A 115 13.19 -4.53 6.06
CA GLU A 115 14.21 -3.98 5.17
C GLU A 115 14.91 -5.05 4.30
N SER A 116 14.91 -6.32 4.74
CA SER A 116 15.51 -7.45 4.02
C SER A 116 14.66 -7.95 2.86
N ALA A 117 13.36 -7.62 2.80
CA ALA A 117 12.44 -8.13 1.78
C ALA A 117 12.94 -7.81 0.36
N GLN A 118 13.40 -6.57 0.14
CA GLN A 118 13.90 -6.13 -1.15
C GLN A 118 15.19 -6.86 -1.55
N GLU A 119 16.12 -7.02 -0.59
CA GLU A 119 17.39 -7.74 -0.83
C GLU A 119 17.13 -9.21 -1.17
N ILE A 120 16.22 -9.88 -0.46
CA ILE A 120 15.84 -11.28 -0.72
C ILE A 120 15.25 -11.42 -2.12
N MET A 121 14.36 -10.50 -2.54
CA MET A 121 13.77 -10.52 -3.89
C MET A 121 14.82 -10.35 -4.99
N ASP A 122 15.76 -9.42 -4.82
CA ASP A 122 16.82 -9.21 -5.81
C ASP A 122 17.77 -10.42 -5.89
N ASN A 123 18.05 -11.06 -4.76
CA ASN A 123 18.79 -12.31 -4.70
C ASN A 123 18.04 -13.48 -5.37
N LEU A 124 16.71 -13.57 -5.20
CA LEU A 124 15.87 -14.56 -5.89
C LEU A 124 15.92 -14.37 -7.41
N ARG A 125 15.70 -13.14 -7.90
CA ARG A 125 15.78 -12.78 -9.32
C ARG A 125 17.13 -13.10 -9.94
N LEU A 126 18.22 -12.85 -9.21
CA LEU A 126 19.57 -13.16 -9.67
C LEU A 126 19.81 -14.67 -9.77
N LYS A 127 19.43 -15.41 -8.72
CA LYS A 127 19.59 -16.87 -8.70
C LYS A 127 18.74 -17.58 -9.74
N PHE A 128 17.49 -17.15 -9.92
CA PHE A 128 16.61 -17.68 -10.95
C PHE A 128 17.26 -17.58 -12.33
N ARG A 129 17.72 -16.38 -12.71
CA ARG A 129 18.41 -16.16 -13.99
C ARG A 129 19.67 -17.03 -14.14
N ALA A 130 20.46 -17.16 -13.07
CA ALA A 130 21.66 -17.99 -13.08
C ALA A 130 21.33 -19.49 -13.27
N ILE A 131 20.26 -19.98 -12.65
CA ILE A 131 19.80 -21.37 -12.81
C ILE A 131 19.29 -21.59 -14.24
N CYS A 132 18.43 -20.71 -14.77
CA CYS A 132 17.94 -20.80 -16.15
C CYS A 132 19.07 -20.82 -17.18
N ALA A 133 20.07 -19.95 -17.00
CA ALA A 133 21.26 -19.93 -17.87
C ALA A 133 22.07 -21.22 -17.79
N THR A 134 22.24 -21.78 -16.59
CA THR A 134 22.98 -23.04 -16.39
C THR A 134 22.24 -24.24 -16.96
N LEU A 135 20.90 -24.25 -16.86
CA LEU A 135 20.05 -25.30 -17.40
C LEU A 135 19.74 -25.14 -18.89
N SER A 136 20.10 -24.00 -19.49
CA SER A 136 19.75 -23.65 -20.88
C SER A 136 18.23 -23.74 -21.14
N VAL A 137 17.41 -23.37 -20.15
CA VAL A 137 15.95 -23.34 -20.24
C VAL A 137 15.48 -21.90 -20.41
N LYS A 138 14.57 -21.68 -21.37
CA LYS A 138 13.91 -20.38 -21.56
C LYS A 138 12.70 -20.26 -20.63
N LEU A 139 12.97 -20.15 -19.33
CA LEU A 139 11.98 -19.83 -18.30
C LEU A 139 12.07 -18.33 -18.01
N GLU A 140 10.98 -17.61 -18.25
CA GLU A 140 10.88 -16.17 -18.05
C GLU A 140 9.73 -15.87 -17.09
N TYR A 141 10.00 -15.04 -16.08
CA TYR A 141 8.95 -14.45 -15.26
C TYR A 141 8.45 -13.19 -15.96
N ASN A 142 7.26 -13.28 -16.57
CA ASN A 142 6.67 -12.16 -17.29
C ASN A 142 5.84 -11.24 -16.39
N GLY A 143 5.37 -11.74 -15.23
CA GLY A 143 4.52 -11.00 -14.30
C GLY A 143 3.17 -10.60 -14.90
N PHE A 144 2.19 -10.38 -14.02
CA PHE A 144 0.80 -10.12 -14.40
C PHE A 144 0.60 -8.88 -15.26
N LEU A 145 1.46 -7.87 -15.14
CA LEU A 145 1.32 -6.61 -15.89
C LEU A 145 1.84 -6.70 -17.33
N LYS A 146 2.84 -7.54 -17.64
CA LYS A 146 3.31 -7.67 -19.04
C LYS A 146 2.33 -8.49 -19.88
N SER A 147 1.71 -9.52 -19.30
CA SER A 147 0.68 -10.29 -20.00
C SER A 147 -0.55 -9.44 -20.33
N SER A 148 -0.93 -8.49 -19.46
CA SER A 148 -2.04 -7.56 -19.74
C SER A 148 -1.73 -6.53 -20.83
N SER A 149 -0.46 -6.19 -21.08
CA SER A 149 -0.06 -5.35 -22.22
C SER A 149 0.00 -6.14 -23.53
N GLU A 150 0.40 -7.42 -23.49
CA GLU A 150 0.43 -8.32 -24.66
C GLU A 150 -0.98 -8.83 -25.03
N ALA A 151 -1.92 -8.86 -24.09
CA ALA A 151 -3.31 -9.27 -24.33
C ALA A 151 -4.16 -8.22 -25.08
N LYS A 152 -3.63 -7.01 -25.34
CA LYS A 152 -4.32 -5.96 -26.10
C LYS A 152 -4.11 -6.03 -27.62
N ASP A 153 -3.28 -6.96 -28.10
CA ASP A 153 -3.01 -7.16 -29.53
C ASP A 153 -3.95 -8.20 -30.21
N ILE A 154 -5.06 -8.57 -29.55
CA ILE A 154 -6.13 -9.36 -30.20
C ILE A 154 -7.27 -8.38 -30.57
N GLU A 155 -7.07 -7.66 -31.68
CA GLU A 155 -8.14 -6.94 -32.37
C GLU A 155 -9.10 -7.94 -33.05
N PHE A 156 -10.40 -7.68 -32.93
CA PHE A 156 -11.46 -8.22 -33.81
C PHE A 156 -11.82 -7.19 -34.87
#